data_AF-A0AAW7DM72-F1
#
_entry.id   AF-A0AAW7DM72-F1
#
_cell.length_a   1.000
_cell.length_b   1.000
_cell.length_c   1.000
_cell.angle_alpha   90.00
_cell.angle_beta   90.00
_cell.angle_gamma   90.00
#
_symmetry.space_group_name_H-M   'P 1'
#
loop_
_entity.id
_entity.type
_entity.pdbx_description
1 polymer ?
#
loop_
_entity_poly.entity_id
_entity_poly.type
_entity_poly.pdbx_seq_one_letter_code
_entity_poly.pdbx_strand_id
1 'polypeptide(L)'
;MKTIKFFHPDETFNYNIEKSLCKVVFQGNKKCLLVEIHSTDDLEHVEGDSLQNDFPQLSLFIDDFPLDVESVEELNGKKVSIPYGFAEEEDEEGETVEVYYTTLNVSEEDYETVNNELTFSVNDKGILTLNWKGEVQDFVEESEKDIPFEIECTFEEFEFTEDDFE
;
A
#
# COMPACT_ATOMS: atom_id res chain seq x y z
N MET A 1 0.79 -7.10 14.13
CA MET A 1 -0.47 -7.48 13.47
C MET A 1 -0.44 -6.80 12.12
N LYS A 2 -0.90 -7.45 11.04
CA LYS A 2 -0.83 -6.85 9.70
C LYS A 2 -2.24 -6.36 9.32
N THR A 3 -2.43 -5.05 9.23
CA THR A 3 -3.77 -4.46 9.06
C THR A 3 -3.75 -3.28 8.10
N ILE A 4 -4.84 -3.12 7.34
CA ILE A 4 -5.16 -1.91 6.59
C ILE A 4 -6.43 -1.31 7.21
N LYS A 5 -6.41 -0.01 7.47
CA LYS A 5 -7.53 0.72 8.08
C LYS A 5 -7.92 1.91 7.21
N PHE A 6 -9.20 2.04 6.89
CA PHE A 6 -9.76 3.23 6.25
C PHE A 6 -10.71 3.92 7.23
N PHE A 7 -10.53 5.22 7.44
CA PHE A 7 -11.27 6.01 8.42
C PHE A 7 -12.41 6.79 7.75
N HIS A 8 -13.44 6.09 7.29
CA HIS A 8 -14.63 6.73 6.72
C HIS A 8 -15.43 7.47 7.82
N PRO A 9 -16.14 8.58 7.51
CA PRO A 9 -16.90 9.32 8.51
C PRO A 9 -17.97 8.50 9.25
N ASP A 10 -18.55 7.51 8.56
CA ASP A 10 -19.58 6.64 9.13
C ASP A 10 -19.00 5.45 9.90
N GLU A 11 -17.90 4.87 9.43
CA GLU A 11 -17.30 3.66 9.99
C GLU A 11 -15.79 3.56 9.70
N THR A 12 -15.05 2.78 10.48
CA THR A 12 -13.66 2.42 10.17
C THR A 12 -13.59 1.00 9.62
N PHE A 13 -13.19 0.85 8.35
CA PHE A 13 -12.99 -0.45 7.73
C PHE A 13 -11.63 -1.02 8.11
N ASN A 14 -11.60 -2.22 8.69
CA ASN A 14 -10.37 -2.89 9.15
C ASN A 14 -10.16 -4.19 8.38
N TYR A 15 -9.25 -4.18 7.41
CA TYR A 15 -8.89 -5.34 6.60
C TYR A 15 -7.66 -6.05 7.18
N ASN A 16 -7.68 -7.38 7.12
CA ASN A 16 -6.48 -8.18 7.38
C ASN A 16 -5.61 -8.23 6.12
N ILE A 17 -4.30 -8.24 6.30
CA ILE A 17 -3.35 -8.37 5.18
C ILE A 17 -3.04 -9.85 4.98
N GLU A 18 -3.32 -10.35 3.78
CA GLU A 18 -2.94 -11.70 3.33
C GLU A 18 -1.47 -11.72 2.91
N LYS A 19 -1.07 -10.75 2.08
CA LYS A 19 0.24 -10.73 1.44
C LYS A 19 0.84 -9.35 1.46
N SER A 20 2.15 -9.29 1.72
CA SER A 20 2.92 -8.04 1.69
C SER A 20 4.30 -8.30 1.11
N LEU A 21 4.70 -7.51 0.13
CA LEU A 21 5.99 -7.58 -0.53
C LEU A 21 6.67 -6.21 -0.48
N CYS A 22 7.99 -6.20 -0.26
CA CYS A 22 8.82 -5.01 -0.43
C CYS A 22 10.10 -5.39 -1.15
N LYS A 23 10.43 -4.65 -2.21
CA LYS A 23 11.64 -4.82 -2.99
C LYS A 23 12.21 -3.45 -3.37
N VAL A 24 13.52 -3.43 -3.60
CA VAL A 24 14.18 -2.35 -4.34
C VAL A 24 14.57 -2.93 -5.68
N VAL A 25 14.02 -2.36 -6.75
CA VAL A 25 14.26 -2.82 -8.12
C VAL A 25 15.06 -1.79 -8.89
N PHE A 26 15.88 -2.25 -9.84
CA PHE A 26 16.63 -1.37 -10.73
C PHE A 26 15.88 -1.25 -12.05
N GLN A 27 15.40 -0.05 -12.37
CA GLN A 27 14.62 0.23 -13.57
C GLN A 27 15.28 1.36 -14.36
N GLY A 28 15.66 1.07 -15.60
CA GLY A 28 16.48 1.97 -16.40
C GLY A 28 17.84 2.24 -15.74
N ASN A 29 17.97 3.44 -15.14
CA ASN A 29 19.14 3.88 -14.36
C ASN A 29 18.79 4.37 -12.95
N LYS A 30 17.55 4.15 -12.50
CA LYS A 30 17.07 4.56 -11.18
C LYS A 30 16.78 3.31 -10.35
N LYS A 31 16.81 3.48 -9.02
CA LYS A 31 16.36 2.47 -8.07
C LYS A 31 14.98 2.86 -7.61
N CYS A 32 14.05 1.94 -7.75
CA CYS A 32 12.65 2.19 -7.46
C CYS A 32 12.21 1.30 -6.31
N LEU A 33 11.38 1.87 -5.44
CA LEU A 33 10.69 1.16 -4.39
C LEU A 33 9.50 0.44 -5.01
N LEU A 34 9.43 -0.88 -4.78
CA LEU A 34 8.27 -1.69 -5.09
C LEU A 34 7.66 -2.21 -3.79
N VAL A 35 6.41 -1.87 -3.53
CA VAL A 35 5.62 -2.37 -2.40
C VAL A 35 4.27 -2.89 -2.92
N GLU A 36 3.91 -4.11 -2.55
CA GLU A 36 2.60 -4.68 -2.86
C GLU A 36 1.97 -5.16 -1.55
N ILE A 37 0.72 -4.79 -1.30
CA ILE A 37 -0.03 -5.21 -0.11
C ILE A 37 -1.40 -5.67 -0.57
N HIS A 38 -1.75 -6.92 -0.27
CA HIS A 38 -3.05 -7.49 -0.57
C HIS A 38 -3.78 -7.84 0.73
N SER A 39 -5.03 -7.39 0.82
CA SER A 39 -5.92 -7.76 1.92
C SER A 39 -6.56 -9.13 1.69
N THR A 40 -7.15 -9.69 2.75
CA THR A 40 -8.17 -10.73 2.65
C THR A 40 -9.50 -10.13 2.19
N ASP A 41 -10.43 -10.98 1.78
CA ASP A 41 -11.85 -10.63 1.58
C ASP A 41 -12.64 -10.51 2.90
N ASP A 42 -12.04 -10.88 4.03
CA ASP A 42 -12.62 -10.75 5.37
C ASP A 42 -12.26 -9.41 6.07
N LEU A 43 -13.26 -8.75 6.65
CA LEU A 43 -13.10 -7.62 7.60
C LEU A 43 -13.11 -8.10 9.06
N GLU A 44 -12.30 -7.47 9.92
CA GLU A 44 -12.40 -7.70 11.37
C GLU A 44 -13.77 -7.23 11.91
N HIS A 45 -14.55 -8.18 12.45
CA HIS A 45 -15.91 -7.92 12.92
C HIS A 45 -15.98 -6.95 14.11
N VAL A 46 -16.82 -5.92 14.00
CA VAL A 46 -17.32 -5.15 15.14
C VAL A 46 -18.79 -5.49 15.37
N GLU A 47 -19.14 -5.96 16.58
CA GLU A 47 -20.53 -6.27 16.92
C GLU A 47 -21.42 -5.02 16.81
N GLY A 48 -22.44 -5.08 15.95
CA GLY A 48 -23.42 -4.01 15.77
C GLY A 48 -23.44 -3.36 14.40
N ASP A 49 -22.52 -3.74 13.50
CA ASP A 49 -22.47 -3.13 12.18
C ASP A 49 -23.51 -3.70 11.19
N SER A 50 -24.13 -2.81 10.43
CA SER A 50 -25.15 -3.11 9.42
C SER A 50 -24.58 -3.28 8.02
N LEU A 51 -23.32 -2.90 7.78
CA LEU A 51 -22.65 -3.01 6.49
C LEU A 51 -21.81 -4.30 6.37
N GLN A 52 -22.20 -5.38 7.07
CA GLN A 52 -21.53 -6.69 7.03
C GLN A 52 -21.75 -7.49 5.71
N ASN A 53 -21.58 -6.87 4.55
CA ASN A 53 -21.55 -7.60 3.28
C ASN A 53 -20.09 -7.76 2.82
N ASP A 54 -19.80 -8.84 2.10
CA ASP A 54 -18.49 -9.16 1.52
C ASP A 54 -17.81 -7.91 0.95
N PHE A 55 -16.89 -7.32 1.70
CA PHE A 55 -16.17 -6.14 1.23
C PHE A 55 -15.15 -6.58 0.20
N PRO A 56 -14.93 -5.76 -0.83
CA PRO A 56 -14.00 -6.10 -1.89
C PRO A 56 -12.59 -6.30 -1.35
N GLN A 57 -11.89 -7.27 -1.92
CA GLN A 57 -10.45 -7.41 -1.70
C GLN A 57 -9.76 -6.15 -2.23
N LEU A 58 -8.83 -5.66 -1.42
CA LEU A 58 -8.00 -4.49 -1.70
C LEU A 58 -6.58 -4.90 -2.04
N SER A 59 -6.00 -4.21 -3.01
CA SER A 59 -4.57 -4.30 -3.35
C SER A 59 -3.96 -2.90 -3.41
N LEU A 60 -2.93 -2.65 -2.62
CA LEU A 60 -2.20 -1.38 -2.62
C LEU A 60 -0.80 -1.56 -3.20
N PHE A 61 -0.46 -0.66 -4.11
CA PHE A 61 0.78 -0.70 -4.86
C PHE A 61 1.58 0.57 -4.65
N ILE A 62 2.89 0.40 -4.54
CA ILE A 62 3.88 1.42 -4.84
C ILE A 62 4.79 0.82 -5.89
N ASP A 63 4.89 1.47 -7.04
CA ASP A 63 5.75 1.03 -8.13
C ASP A 63 6.45 2.24 -8.74
N ASP A 64 7.58 2.02 -9.40
CA ASP A 64 8.34 3.06 -10.11
C ASP A 64 8.77 4.30 -9.28
N PHE A 65 8.54 4.31 -7.96
CA PHE A 65 8.89 5.44 -7.10
C PHE A 65 10.40 5.48 -6.85
N PRO A 66 11.14 6.51 -7.32
CA PRO A 66 12.58 6.54 -7.22
C PRO A 66 13.05 6.78 -5.78
N LEU A 67 14.00 5.96 -5.32
CA LEU A 67 14.56 6.05 -3.98
C LEU A 67 16.08 5.78 -3.98
N ASP A 68 16.82 6.62 -3.28
CA ASP A 68 18.29 6.48 -3.12
C ASP A 68 18.60 5.45 -2.01
N VAL A 69 18.43 4.18 -2.34
CA VAL A 69 18.77 3.00 -1.52
C VAL A 69 19.32 1.89 -2.39
N GLU A 70 20.34 1.17 -1.91
CA GLU A 70 20.91 0.03 -2.64
C GLU A 70 20.09 -1.25 -2.47
N SER A 71 19.42 -1.41 -1.32
CA SER A 71 18.70 -2.63 -0.96
C SER A 71 17.59 -2.37 0.07
N VAL A 72 16.77 -3.38 0.34
CA VAL A 72 15.65 -3.31 1.30
C VAL A 72 16.13 -3.04 2.72
N GLU A 73 17.32 -3.52 3.10
CA GLU A 73 17.90 -3.31 4.43
C GLU A 73 18.18 -1.81 4.72
N GLU A 74 18.49 -1.03 3.68
CA GLU A 74 18.73 0.41 3.82
C GLU A 74 17.45 1.23 4.03
N LEU A 75 16.27 0.61 3.91
CA LEU A 75 15.00 1.25 4.22
C LEU A 75 14.82 1.47 5.73
N ASN A 76 15.48 0.70 6.59
CA ASN A 76 15.29 0.80 8.05
C ASN A 76 15.53 2.22 8.57
N GLY A 77 14.52 2.82 9.20
CA GLY A 77 14.55 4.17 9.74
C GLY A 77 14.31 5.27 8.70
N LYS A 78 14.09 4.93 7.42
CA LYS A 78 13.75 5.91 6.39
C LYS A 78 12.27 6.30 6.48
N LYS A 79 12.02 7.57 6.22
CA LYS A 79 10.70 8.12 5.95
C LYS A 79 10.66 8.59 4.51
N VAL A 80 9.66 8.16 3.76
CA VAL A 80 9.45 8.52 2.35
C VAL A 80 8.08 9.19 2.24
N SER A 81 8.03 10.30 1.52
CA SER A 81 6.79 11.05 1.30
C SER A 81 6.49 11.09 -0.20
N ILE A 82 5.29 10.66 -0.56
CA ILE A 82 4.77 10.65 -1.93
C ILE A 82 3.50 11.51 -1.92
N PRO A 83 3.59 12.84 -2.12
CA PRO A 83 2.47 13.76 -1.90
C PRO A 83 1.32 13.54 -2.88
N TYR A 84 1.64 13.17 -4.12
CA TYR A 84 0.67 12.84 -5.17
C TYR A 84 0.99 11.44 -5.67
N GLY A 85 -0.04 10.64 -5.95
CA GLY A 85 0.13 9.28 -6.43
C GLY A 85 0.73 9.17 -7.84
N PHE A 86 0.99 10.29 -8.50
CA PHE A 86 1.66 10.38 -9.79
C PHE A 86 2.56 11.62 -9.87
N ALA A 87 3.43 11.65 -10.88
CA ALA A 87 4.15 12.85 -11.30
C ALA A 87 4.14 13.00 -12.82
N GLU A 88 4.20 14.25 -13.27
CA GLU A 88 4.46 14.59 -14.67
C GLU A 88 5.97 14.52 -14.94
N GLU A 89 6.39 13.58 -15.79
CA GLU A 89 7.76 13.47 -16.28
C GLU A 89 7.83 13.80 -17.78
N GLU A 90 8.99 14.22 -18.27
CA GLU A 90 9.25 14.42 -19.70
C GLU A 90 9.90 13.15 -20.26
N ASP A 91 9.34 12.58 -21.33
CA ASP A 91 9.87 11.39 -21.97
C ASP A 91 11.08 11.67 -22.90
N GLU A 92 11.58 10.64 -23.59
CA GLU A 92 12.74 10.77 -24.50
C GLU A 92 12.47 11.70 -25.70
N GLU A 93 11.20 11.92 -26.06
CA GLU A 93 10.76 12.75 -27.17
C GLU A 93 10.41 14.19 -26.73
N GLY A 94 10.45 14.48 -25.43
CA GLY A 94 10.12 15.79 -24.86
C GLY A 94 8.62 15.96 -24.57
N GLU A 95 7.83 14.88 -24.56
CA GLU A 95 6.41 14.92 -24.26
C GLU A 95 6.17 14.71 -22.76
N THR A 96 5.21 15.45 -22.20
CA THR A 96 4.81 15.28 -20.80
C THR A 96 3.95 14.04 -20.64
N VAL A 97 4.39 13.11 -19.80
CA VAL A 97 3.72 11.85 -19.47
C VAL A 97 3.46 11.77 -17.97
N GLU A 98 2.37 11.13 -17.58
CA GLU A 98 2.06 10.87 -16.17
C GLU A 98 2.63 9.51 -15.76
N VAL A 99 3.45 9.51 -14.71
CA VAL A 99 4.01 8.30 -14.09
C VAL A 99 3.32 8.10 -12.75
N TYR A 100 2.60 6.98 -12.61
CA TYR A 100 1.87 6.63 -11.40
C TYR A 100 2.78 5.87 -10.45
N TYR A 101 2.91 6.38 -9.23
CA TYR A 101 3.74 5.79 -8.18
C TYR A 101 2.93 4.97 -7.18
N THR A 102 1.66 5.31 -6.95
CA THR A 102 0.84 4.65 -5.93
C THR A 102 -0.59 4.46 -6.41
N THR A 103 -1.15 3.27 -6.20
CA THR A 103 -2.52 2.95 -6.60
C THR A 103 -3.19 2.09 -5.52
N LEU A 104 -4.45 2.38 -5.21
CA LEU A 104 -5.34 1.44 -4.52
C LEU A 104 -6.25 0.79 -5.58
N ASN A 105 -6.24 -0.53 -5.64
CA ASN A 105 -7.20 -1.29 -6.41
C ASN A 105 -8.26 -1.88 -5.45
N VAL A 106 -9.53 -1.69 -5.80
CA VAL A 106 -10.70 -2.22 -5.12
C VAL A 106 -11.48 -3.03 -6.15
N SER A 107 -11.42 -4.36 -6.06
CA SER A 107 -11.96 -5.27 -7.10
C SER A 107 -11.41 -5.05 -8.52
N GLU A 108 -12.16 -4.36 -9.39
CA GLU A 108 -11.78 -4.08 -10.79
C GLU A 108 -11.55 -2.57 -11.03
N GLU A 109 -11.62 -1.75 -9.97
CA GLU A 109 -11.53 -0.30 -10.04
C GLU A 109 -10.27 0.21 -9.33
N ASP A 110 -9.65 1.23 -9.91
CA ASP A 110 -8.44 1.87 -9.40
C ASP A 110 -8.78 3.25 -8.81
N TYR A 111 -8.21 3.53 -7.65
CA TYR A 111 -8.41 4.75 -6.89
C TYR A 111 -7.07 5.43 -6.62
N GLU A 112 -7.08 6.76 -6.76
CA GLU A 112 -5.92 7.59 -6.51
C GLU A 112 -5.68 7.78 -5.02
N THR A 113 -4.41 7.69 -4.62
CA THR A 113 -3.99 8.00 -3.25
C THR A 113 -3.11 9.25 -3.23
N VAL A 114 -3.22 10.02 -2.15
CA VAL A 114 -2.49 11.28 -1.93
C VAL A 114 -1.96 11.33 -0.51
N ASN A 115 -1.05 12.29 -0.26
CA ASN A 115 -0.45 12.52 1.06
C ASN A 115 0.19 11.25 1.67
N ASN A 116 0.76 10.39 0.83
CA ASN A 116 1.34 9.13 1.26
C ASN A 116 2.64 9.37 2.06
N GLU A 117 2.69 8.85 3.28
CA GLU A 117 3.85 8.84 4.17
C GLU A 117 4.19 7.40 4.57
N LEU A 118 5.36 6.95 4.13
CA LEU A 118 5.90 5.62 4.38
C LEU A 118 6.98 5.73 5.45
N THR A 119 6.81 5.00 6.55
CA THR A 119 7.81 4.92 7.62
C THR A 119 8.27 3.48 7.76
N PHE A 120 9.54 3.26 7.46
CA PHE A 120 10.17 1.95 7.53
C PHE A 120 10.93 1.79 8.84
N SER A 121 10.80 0.63 9.46
CA SER A 121 11.53 0.30 10.69
C SER A 121 11.74 -1.20 10.81
N VAL A 122 12.75 -1.61 11.57
CA VAL A 122 12.96 -3.01 11.91
C VAL A 122 12.40 -3.27 13.31
N ASN A 123 11.56 -4.29 13.45
CA ASN A 123 10.98 -4.67 14.73
C ASN A 123 11.96 -5.48 15.60
N ASP A 124 11.54 -5.85 16.81
CA ASP A 124 12.38 -6.60 17.77
C ASP A 124 12.85 -7.98 17.27
N LYS A 125 12.22 -8.52 16.21
CA LYS A 125 12.61 -9.79 15.58
C LYS A 125 13.57 -9.63 14.41
N GLY A 126 13.96 -8.40 14.08
CA GLY A 126 14.83 -8.13 12.93
C GLY A 126 14.08 -8.06 11.59
N ILE A 127 12.75 -8.00 11.60
CA ILE A 127 11.93 -7.99 10.38
C ILE A 127 11.58 -6.55 10.00
N LEU A 128 11.70 -6.22 8.71
CA LEU A 128 11.31 -4.92 8.17
C LEU A 128 9.79 -4.75 8.27
N THR A 129 9.39 -3.59 8.77
CA THR A 129 8.01 -3.17 9.02
C THR A 129 7.76 -1.86 8.29
N LEU A 130 6.58 -1.73 7.70
CA LEU A 130 6.09 -0.50 7.09
C LEU A 130 4.88 0.00 7.89
N ASN A 131 4.91 1.28 8.25
CA ASN A 131 3.71 2.05 8.57
C ASN A 131 3.47 3.04 7.41
N TRP A 132 2.38 2.86 6.69
CA TRP A 132 2.00 3.68 5.54
C TRP A 132 0.70 4.40 5.85
N LYS A 133 0.74 5.74 5.82
CA LYS A 133 -0.44 6.59 5.99
C LYS A 133 -0.69 7.39 4.73
N GLY A 134 -1.93 7.67 4.40
CA GLY A 134 -2.31 8.47 3.25
C GLY A 134 -3.78 8.78 3.25
N GLU A 135 -4.26 9.33 2.15
CA GLU A 135 -5.66 9.59 1.87
C GLU A 135 -5.98 8.97 0.49
N VAL A 136 -7.20 8.46 0.32
CA VAL A 136 -7.65 7.85 -0.94
C VAL A 136 -9.01 8.39 -1.33
N GLN A 137 -9.31 8.47 -2.62
CA GLN A 137 -10.66 8.77 -3.08
C GLN A 137 -11.69 7.83 -2.43
N ASP A 138 -12.83 8.39 -2.03
CA ASP A 138 -13.91 7.62 -1.42
C ASP A 138 -14.48 6.57 -2.39
N PHE A 139 -14.17 5.30 -2.10
CA PHE A 139 -14.61 4.14 -2.86
C PHE A 139 -15.88 3.49 -2.30
N VAL A 140 -16.47 4.06 -1.23
CA VAL A 140 -17.64 3.49 -0.54
C VAL A 140 -18.91 4.24 -0.90
N GLU A 141 -18.90 5.57 -0.77
CA GLU A 141 -20.05 6.43 -1.07
C GLU A 141 -19.81 7.34 -2.29
N GLU A 142 -18.66 7.22 -2.96
CA GLU A 142 -18.24 8.07 -4.09
C GLU A 142 -18.32 9.57 -3.76
N SER A 143 -18.03 9.94 -2.51
CA SER A 143 -18.04 11.35 -2.09
C SER A 143 -16.83 12.12 -2.63
N GLU A 144 -16.94 13.46 -2.68
CA GLU A 144 -15.83 14.34 -3.10
C GLU A 144 -14.71 14.45 -2.05
N LYS A 145 -14.75 13.68 -0.96
CA LYS A 145 -13.78 13.78 0.13
C LYS A 145 -12.94 12.52 0.21
N ASP A 146 -11.64 12.70 0.25
CA ASP A 146 -10.73 11.58 0.45
C ASP A 146 -10.88 10.98 1.86
N ILE A 147 -10.73 9.66 1.93
CA ILE A 147 -10.77 8.87 3.15
C ILE A 147 -9.32 8.66 3.62
N PRO A 148 -8.97 9.04 4.86
CA PRO A 148 -7.67 8.72 5.43
C PRO A 148 -7.51 7.22 5.61
N PHE A 149 -6.30 6.71 5.39
CA PHE A 149 -5.96 5.32 5.66
C PHE A 149 -4.65 5.16 6.42
N GLU A 150 -4.52 4.03 7.10
CA GLU A 150 -3.30 3.59 7.77
C GLU A 150 -3.08 2.09 7.56
N ILE A 151 -1.87 1.74 7.14
CA ILE A 151 -1.42 0.37 6.94
C ILE A 151 -0.24 0.11 7.87
N GLU A 152 -0.30 -1.01 8.58
CA GLU A 152 0.82 -1.54 9.35
C GLU A 152 1.07 -2.97 8.89
N CYS A 153 2.26 -3.25 8.35
CA CYS A 153 2.62 -4.58 7.88
C CYS A 153 4.10 -4.92 8.10
N THR A 154 4.39 -6.22 8.13
CA THR A 154 5.75 -6.75 8.22
C THR A 154 6.07 -7.55 6.97
N PHE A 155 7.24 -7.31 6.38
CA PHE A 155 7.74 -8.03 5.20
C PHE A 155 8.46 -9.30 5.65
N GLU A 156 7.67 -10.28 6.08
CA GLU A 156 8.18 -11.62 6.39
C GLU A 156 8.45 -12.39 5.11
N GLU A 157 9.53 -13.16 5.08
CA GLU A 157 9.74 -14.13 4.01
C GLU A 157 8.61 -15.17 4.08
N PHE A 158 7.88 -15.32 2.98
CA PHE A 158 6.91 -16.39 2.83
C PHE A 158 7.68 -17.71 2.73
N GLU A 159 7.71 -18.49 3.81
CA GLU A 159 8.13 -19.89 3.74
C GLU A 159 6.96 -20.72 3.20
N PHE A 160 7.12 -21.29 2.01
CA PHE A 160 6.17 -22.31 1.53
C PHE A 160 6.18 -23.48 2.51
N THR A 161 5.02 -23.84 3.05
CA THR A 161 4.89 -25.06 3.85
C THR A 161 4.46 -26.23 2.95
N GLU A 162 4.76 -27.47 3.34
CA GLU A 162 4.40 -28.65 2.54
C GLU A 162 2.87 -28.78 2.33
N ASP A 163 2.06 -28.21 3.24
CA ASP A 163 0.58 -28.12 3.13
C ASP A 163 0.10 -27.19 1.99
N ASP A 164 0.90 -26.21 1.55
CA ASP A 164 0.54 -25.31 0.43
C ASP A 164 0.61 -26.01 -0.94
N PHE A 165 1.07 -27.25 -0.99
CA PHE A 165 1.19 -28.07 -2.20
C PHE A 165 0.13 -29.19 -2.31
N GLU A 166 -0.80 -29.32 -1.36
CA GLU A 166 -1.88 -30.33 -1.38
C GLU A 166 -3.20 -29.86 -2.02
#